data_AF-A0A158R2C0-F1
#
_entry.id   AF-A0A158R2C0-F1
#
_cell.length_a   1.000
_cell.length_b   1.000
_cell.length_c   1.000
_cell.angle_alpha   90.00
_cell.angle_beta   90.00
_cell.angle_gamma   90.00
#
_symmetry.space_group_name_H-M   'P 1'
#
loop_
_entity.id
_entity.type
_entity.pdbx_description
1 polymer ?
#
loop_
_entity_poly.entity_id
_entity_poly.type
_entity_poly.pdbx_seq_one_letter_code
_entity_poly.pdbx_strand_id
1 'polypeptide(L)'
;MVVHIATGPVQRWTKERTLCFRRLFRTTAFQILFTALAARFILVLYSNIHDYLFHVNFTDIDYTVYSDAAKHVGAGRSPFDRDTYRYTPALAWILLPNNNYQDFGKYLFCIFDIIVAWMYYSMMSCEHKSTKTNKKLVYYSPDDWITRSIVICWLANPLTAIISARGSADVLVCAAVLLTLYLLQRGQWISAAVVHGALAVHLKIYPVIYLPSIFLHLCQFSASACVFADFKRLLSNWKGFTFAALLRWVDDDEMMSKLLGFVAFLPQMGLVLYFAFNQYFVWYICLLPLITDRFYWHWIEPVWLILVWFGGQGVWLFFAYLYEFRKWRVLTYVWVSSILFLMLFGSRRASIQLLMVFYLIGLGLGDVEDITVKGLKIVRKCKRVHLEAYTSILCYGLDKTKLEEFYGREVIEADRTVVEQNADEILDGADVDDVAMLVVKVIHNTSIMNAVGCCGLQLYNFGETVSIVMWLEGWEPDSYYDKIASNMEKGFHTLCLLDIKTKEQSIENMMKGRKIYEPPRYLTCAEAASQLLKIAERKKQAGVEPLYNESSPCVGLARVGWDDQKIVYCTLKEMSECDLGPPLHSMILPGNMHPLEIDMLNTFKL
;
A
#
# COMPACT_ATOMS: atom_id res chain seq x y z
N MET A 1 -19.42 6.11 -8.69
CA MET A 1 -19.53 7.05 -7.55
C MET A 1 -18.18 7.11 -6.86
N VAL A 2 -17.65 8.32 -6.72
CA VAL A 2 -16.29 8.63 -6.25
C VAL A 2 -16.16 8.24 -4.78
N VAL A 3 -15.55 7.09 -4.49
CA VAL A 3 -15.11 6.77 -3.13
C VAL A 3 -13.72 7.40 -2.96
N HIS A 4 -13.72 8.57 -2.32
CA HIS A 4 -12.54 9.11 -1.68
C HIS A 4 -11.98 8.05 -0.74
N ILE A 5 -10.88 7.40 -1.16
CA ILE A 5 -10.03 6.67 -0.21
C ILE A 5 -9.42 7.76 0.67
N ALA A 6 -9.99 7.89 1.86
CA ALA A 6 -9.43 8.69 2.94
C ALA A 6 -7.97 8.27 3.11
N THR A 7 -7.09 9.23 2.87
CA THR A 7 -5.70 9.20 3.29
C THR A 7 -5.68 9.12 4.81
N GLY A 8 -5.64 7.90 5.36
CA GLY A 8 -5.36 7.64 6.77
C GLY A 8 -3.91 7.99 7.15
N PRO A 9 -3.62 8.20 8.44
CA PRO A 9 -3.08 9.47 8.90
C PRO A 9 -1.56 9.46 9.10
N VAL A 10 -0.85 10.29 8.32
CA VAL A 10 0.46 10.88 8.73
C VAL A 10 0.24 12.03 9.75
N GLN A 11 -0.99 12.23 10.24
CA GLN A 11 -1.36 13.36 11.10
C GLN A 11 -1.38 13.10 12.61
N ARG A 12 -0.95 11.93 13.10
CA ARG A 12 -0.80 11.68 14.56
C ARG A 12 0.63 11.95 15.07
N TRP A 13 1.18 13.11 14.71
CA TRP A 13 2.27 13.74 15.47
C TRP A 13 1.72 15.02 16.08
N THR A 14 1.30 14.93 17.35
CA THR A 14 0.78 16.01 18.20
C THR A 14 1.22 17.41 17.74
N LYS A 15 0.25 18.25 17.35
CA LYS A 15 0.37 19.62 16.80
C LYS A 15 1.38 20.52 17.54
N GLU A 16 1.59 20.29 18.84
CA GLU A 16 2.51 21.07 19.67
C GLU A 16 3.98 20.59 19.59
N ARG A 17 4.24 19.28 19.46
CA ARG A 17 5.61 18.75 19.24
C ARG A 17 6.09 18.97 17.81
N THR A 18 5.19 18.90 16.83
CA THR A 18 5.48 19.25 15.43
C THR A 18 5.86 20.72 15.27
N LEU A 19 5.37 21.63 16.12
CA LEU A 19 5.72 23.06 16.07
C LEU A 19 7.17 23.32 16.53
N CYS A 20 7.62 22.61 17.57
CA CYS A 20 8.99 22.71 18.07
C CYS A 20 9.99 22.07 17.09
N PHE A 21 9.64 20.91 16.52
CA PHE A 21 10.42 20.27 15.46
C PHE A 21 10.47 21.12 14.17
N ARG A 22 9.35 21.72 13.73
CA ARG A 22 9.31 22.60 12.55
C ARG A 22 10.22 23.82 12.65
N ARG A 23 10.51 24.32 13.86
CA ARG A 23 11.45 25.44 14.06
C ARG A 23 12.91 25.03 13.86
N LEU A 24 13.27 23.76 14.12
CA LEU A 24 14.64 23.24 13.97
C LEU A 24 15.03 22.99 12.50
N PHE A 25 14.08 22.76 11.60
CA PHE A 25 14.31 22.37 10.19
C PHE A 25 13.95 23.48 9.18
N ARG A 26 14.26 24.74 9.51
CA ARG A 26 14.03 25.90 8.62
C ARG A 26 15.08 26.07 7.50
N THR A 27 16.10 25.22 7.46
CA THR A 27 17.22 25.23 6.53
C THR A 27 16.82 24.69 5.15
N THR A 28 17.28 25.32 4.07
CA THR A 28 17.03 24.86 2.69
C THR A 28 17.86 23.62 2.37
N ALA A 29 17.43 22.79 1.41
CA ALA A 29 18.16 21.58 1.00
C ALA A 29 19.63 21.87 0.62
N PHE A 30 19.87 23.01 -0.02
CA PHE A 30 21.21 23.49 -0.37
C PHE A 30 22.08 23.76 0.87
N GLN A 31 21.52 24.36 1.91
CA GLN A 31 22.24 24.62 3.16
C GLN A 31 22.62 23.31 3.88
N ILE A 32 21.75 22.30 3.84
CA ILE A 32 22.03 20.98 4.43
C ILE A 32 23.18 20.29 3.69
N LEU A 33 23.15 20.24 2.36
CA LEU A 33 24.21 19.62 1.56
C LEU A 33 25.54 20.35 1.73
N PHE A 34 25.53 21.69 1.73
CA PHE A 34 26.74 22.50 1.88
C PHE A 34 27.37 22.35 3.27
N THR A 35 26.57 22.41 4.33
CA THR A 35 27.06 22.21 5.71
C THR A 35 27.64 20.81 5.90
N ALA A 36 27.00 19.78 5.34
CA ALA A 36 27.48 18.41 5.40
C ALA A 36 28.80 18.19 4.61
N LEU A 37 28.96 18.88 3.46
CA LEU A 37 30.20 18.86 2.68
C LEU A 37 31.35 19.54 3.43
N ALA A 38 31.09 20.73 3.99
CA ALA A 38 32.06 21.47 4.78
C ALA A 38 32.54 20.65 5.99
N ALA A 39 31.62 20.00 6.72
CA ALA A 39 31.96 19.12 7.84
C ALA A 39 32.87 17.94 7.40
N ARG A 40 32.61 17.33 6.25
CA ARG A 40 33.44 16.24 5.69
C ARG A 40 34.83 16.74 5.31
N PHE A 41 34.94 17.91 4.68
CA PHE A 41 36.24 18.49 4.34
C PHE A 41 37.06 18.82 5.59
N ILE A 42 36.41 19.29 6.67
CA ILE A 42 37.07 19.46 7.97
C ILE A 42 37.58 18.12 8.50
N LEU A 43 36.82 17.03 8.37
CA LEU A 43 37.27 15.69 8.75
C LEU A 43 38.46 15.19 7.90
N VAL A 44 38.49 15.51 6.61
CA VAL A 44 39.65 15.20 5.75
C VAL A 44 40.89 15.97 6.22
N LEU A 45 40.76 17.26 6.56
CA LEU A 45 41.88 18.03 7.13
C LEU A 45 42.31 17.46 8.50
N TYR A 46 41.35 17.07 9.34
CA TYR A 46 41.61 16.43 10.62
C TYR A 46 42.34 15.09 10.45
N SER A 47 42.07 14.33 9.37
CA SER A 47 42.72 13.03 9.12
C SER A 47 44.25 13.15 9.13
N ASN A 48 44.80 14.20 8.52
CA ASN A 48 46.24 14.42 8.45
C ASN A 48 46.84 14.75 9.82
N ILE A 49 46.11 15.51 10.64
CA ILE A 49 46.51 15.83 12.02
C ILE A 49 46.46 14.57 12.89
N HIS A 50 45.39 13.77 12.74
CA HIS A 50 45.22 12.54 13.50
C HIS A 50 46.29 11.51 13.16
N ASP A 51 46.58 11.30 11.88
CA ASP A 51 47.61 10.36 11.40
C ASP A 51 49.02 10.76 11.88
N TYR A 52 49.25 12.05 12.14
CA TYR A 52 50.50 12.53 12.72
C TYR A 52 50.59 12.32 14.24
N LEU A 53 49.48 12.49 14.96
CA LEU A 53 49.47 12.48 16.43
C LEU A 53 49.26 11.09 17.05
N PHE A 54 48.53 10.20 16.38
CA PHE A 54 48.12 8.91 16.94
C PHE A 54 48.78 7.73 16.22
N HIS A 55 49.05 6.65 16.97
CA HIS A 55 49.60 5.42 16.42
C HIS A 55 48.64 4.66 15.49
N VAL A 56 47.32 4.85 15.65
CA VAL A 56 46.31 4.24 14.79
C VAL A 56 45.86 5.27 13.77
N ASN A 57 46.08 4.99 12.50
CA ASN A 57 45.74 5.93 11.44
C ASN A 57 44.22 6.09 11.28
N PHE A 58 43.80 7.34 11.14
CA PHE A 58 42.51 7.72 10.62
C PHE A 58 42.40 7.44 9.12
N THR A 59 43.45 7.66 8.32
CA THR A 59 43.37 7.28 6.90
C THR A 59 43.22 5.77 6.74
N ASP A 60 42.34 5.34 5.84
CA ASP A 60 42.16 3.93 5.50
C ASP A 60 43.42 3.37 4.83
N ILE A 61 43.79 2.13 5.17
CA ILE A 61 44.91 1.43 4.55
C ILE A 61 44.63 1.26 3.05
N ASP A 62 43.37 0.97 2.69
CA ASP A 62 42.97 0.82 1.29
C ASP A 62 43.22 2.10 0.48
N TYR A 63 43.11 3.29 1.11
CA TYR A 63 43.39 4.56 0.45
C TYR A 63 44.86 4.70 0.02
N THR A 64 45.78 4.15 0.82
CA THR A 64 47.20 4.15 0.48
C THR A 64 47.48 3.20 -0.69
N VAL A 65 46.82 2.03 -0.70
CA VAL A 65 46.89 1.05 -1.79
C VAL A 65 46.36 1.65 -3.10
N TYR A 66 45.24 2.39 -3.07
CA TYR A 66 44.74 3.09 -4.25
C TYR A 66 45.72 4.14 -4.78
N SER A 67 46.29 4.91 -3.86
CA SER A 67 47.20 6.02 -4.20
C SER A 67 48.51 5.50 -4.77
N ASP A 68 49.03 4.38 -4.27
CA ASP A 68 50.21 3.73 -4.84
C ASP A 68 49.92 3.15 -6.22
N ALA A 69 48.77 2.50 -6.41
CA ALA A 69 48.35 2.01 -7.73
C ALA A 69 48.20 3.16 -8.74
N ALA A 70 47.69 4.33 -8.32
CA ALA A 70 47.63 5.53 -9.16
C ALA A 70 49.02 6.06 -9.55
N LYS A 71 50.04 5.90 -8.69
CA LYS A 71 51.44 6.20 -9.05
C LYS A 71 51.98 5.23 -10.11
N HIS A 72 51.69 3.94 -9.98
CA HIS A 72 52.06 2.94 -11.00
C HIS A 72 51.45 3.28 -12.36
N VAL A 73 50.15 3.60 -12.39
CA VAL A 73 49.45 4.03 -13.60
C VAL A 73 50.05 5.33 -14.16
N GLY A 74 50.36 6.31 -13.31
CA GLY A 74 51.01 7.56 -13.70
C GLY A 74 52.42 7.36 -14.29
N ALA A 75 53.10 6.28 -13.92
CA ALA A 75 54.38 5.87 -14.48
C ALA A 75 54.25 4.97 -15.73
N GLY A 76 53.03 4.78 -16.25
CA GLY A 76 52.75 3.91 -17.40
C GLY A 76 52.80 2.41 -17.09
N ARG A 77 52.75 2.02 -15.81
CA ARG A 77 52.77 0.63 -15.34
C ARG A 77 51.37 0.14 -14.99
N SER A 78 51.24 -1.17 -14.74
CA SER A 78 49.96 -1.76 -14.35
C SER A 78 49.62 -1.38 -12.90
N PRO A 79 48.36 -1.03 -12.58
CA PRO A 79 47.95 -0.80 -11.19
C PRO A 79 48.10 -2.07 -10.32
N PHE A 80 48.08 -3.26 -10.94
CA PHE A 80 48.27 -4.54 -10.28
C PHE A 80 49.73 -4.84 -9.91
N ASP A 81 50.68 -4.01 -10.34
CA ASP A 81 52.08 -4.13 -9.92
C ASP A 81 52.26 -3.73 -8.43
N ARG A 82 51.24 -3.09 -7.83
CA ARG A 82 51.17 -2.87 -6.40
C ARG A 82 50.65 -4.13 -5.72
N ASP A 83 51.48 -4.72 -4.85
CA ASP A 83 51.08 -5.84 -3.99
C ASP A 83 49.78 -5.51 -3.26
N THR A 84 48.86 -6.47 -3.12
CA THR A 84 47.55 -6.32 -2.47
C THR A 84 46.51 -5.43 -3.18
N TYR A 85 46.81 -4.86 -4.35
CA TYR A 85 45.80 -4.14 -5.15
C TYR A 85 44.79 -5.12 -5.74
N ARG A 86 43.54 -5.06 -5.25
CA ARG A 86 42.43 -5.97 -5.60
C ARG A 86 41.23 -5.27 -6.22
N TYR A 87 41.39 -4.02 -6.60
CA TYR A 87 40.31 -3.13 -7.01
C TYR A 87 40.33 -2.95 -8.53
N THR A 88 39.25 -2.39 -9.09
CA THR A 88 39.20 -2.15 -10.54
C THR A 88 40.31 -1.21 -10.99
N PRO A 89 40.95 -1.45 -12.15
CA PRO A 89 41.91 -0.52 -12.73
C PRO A 89 41.35 0.90 -12.87
N ALA A 90 40.05 1.03 -13.15
CA ALA A 90 39.37 2.31 -13.31
C ALA A 90 39.51 3.21 -12.06
N LEU A 91 39.55 2.63 -10.86
CA LEU A 91 39.72 3.38 -9.63
C LEU A 91 41.11 4.03 -9.54
N ALA A 92 42.16 3.31 -9.93
CA ALA A 92 43.52 3.86 -9.99
C ALA A 92 43.62 5.00 -11.01
N TRP A 93 42.94 4.89 -12.16
CA TRP A 93 42.87 5.97 -13.16
C TRP A 93 42.13 7.21 -12.65
N ILE A 94 41.00 7.03 -11.95
CA ILE A 94 40.25 8.14 -11.34
C ILE A 94 41.11 8.89 -10.31
N LEU A 95 41.98 8.17 -9.61
CA LEU A 95 42.85 8.70 -8.56
C LEU A 95 44.22 9.15 -9.05
N LEU A 96 44.46 9.21 -10.36
CA LEU A 96 45.72 9.73 -10.93
C LEU A 96 46.15 11.10 -10.35
N PRO A 97 45.23 12.06 -10.06
CA PRO A 97 45.60 13.32 -9.42
C PRO A 97 46.18 13.18 -8.01
N ASN A 98 46.03 12.02 -7.34
CA ASN A 98 46.66 11.73 -6.05
C ASN A 98 48.19 11.82 -6.11
N ASN A 99 48.78 11.66 -7.31
CA ASN A 99 50.23 11.79 -7.51
C ASN A 99 50.73 13.21 -7.20
N ASN A 100 49.89 14.23 -7.41
CA ASN A 100 50.21 15.63 -7.10
C ASN A 100 49.58 16.07 -5.78
N TYR A 101 48.39 15.56 -5.44
CA TYR A 101 47.64 15.94 -4.26
C TYR A 101 47.16 14.70 -3.50
N GLN A 102 47.91 14.28 -2.48
CA GLN A 102 47.70 13.01 -1.78
C GLN A 102 46.27 12.80 -1.26
N ASP A 103 45.58 13.86 -0.84
CA ASP A 103 44.21 13.79 -0.31
C ASP A 103 43.10 13.96 -1.36
N PHE A 104 43.42 14.12 -2.65
CA PHE A 104 42.43 14.38 -3.70
C PHE A 104 41.29 13.33 -3.70
N GLY A 105 41.63 12.06 -3.60
CA GLY A 105 40.64 10.98 -3.52
C GLY A 105 39.71 11.08 -2.30
N LYS A 106 40.20 11.51 -1.12
CA LYS A 106 39.34 11.72 0.05
C LYS A 106 38.30 12.81 -0.20
N TYR A 107 38.71 13.92 -0.82
CA TYR A 107 37.78 14.99 -1.22
C TYR A 107 36.77 14.51 -2.26
N LEU A 108 37.23 13.75 -3.26
CA LEU A 108 36.38 13.15 -4.29
C LEU A 108 35.30 12.24 -3.67
N PHE A 109 35.67 11.34 -2.75
CA PHE A 109 34.72 10.45 -2.10
C PHE A 109 33.71 11.21 -1.22
N CYS A 110 34.15 12.27 -0.53
CA CYS A 110 33.25 13.14 0.20
C CYS A 110 32.24 13.85 -0.72
N ILE A 111 32.65 14.28 -1.92
CA ILE A 111 31.74 14.86 -2.91
C ILE A 111 30.72 13.82 -3.37
N PHE A 112 31.14 12.59 -3.66
CA PHE A 112 30.23 11.52 -4.05
C PHE A 112 29.24 11.15 -2.94
N ASP A 113 29.61 11.30 -1.66
CA ASP A 113 28.68 11.08 -0.54
C ASP A 113 27.57 12.14 -0.51
N ILE A 114 27.89 13.38 -0.88
CA ILE A 114 26.89 14.44 -1.07
C ILE A 114 26.04 14.19 -2.33
N ILE A 115 26.63 13.65 -3.41
CA ILE A 115 25.87 13.24 -4.60
C ILE A 115 24.83 12.17 -4.21
N VAL A 116 25.21 11.17 -3.41
CA VAL A 116 24.28 10.17 -2.87
C VAL A 116 23.10 10.83 -2.15
N ALA A 117 23.37 11.82 -1.29
CA ALA A 117 22.32 12.57 -0.59
C ALA A 117 21.44 13.39 -1.55
N TRP A 118 22.02 14.01 -2.58
CA TRP A 118 21.29 14.74 -3.62
C TRP A 118 20.41 13.80 -4.47
N MET A 119 20.85 12.56 -4.68
CA MET A 119 20.06 11.56 -5.39
C MET A 119 18.81 11.15 -4.62
N TYR A 120 18.85 11.10 -3.28
CA TYR A 120 17.63 10.90 -2.48
C TYR A 120 16.61 12.02 -2.73
N TYR A 121 17.04 13.29 -2.72
CA TYR A 121 16.15 14.40 -3.07
C TYR A 121 15.56 14.24 -4.47
N SER A 122 16.38 13.81 -5.43
CA SER A 122 15.98 13.66 -6.84
C SER A 122 14.98 12.50 -7.04
N MET A 123 15.19 11.38 -6.36
CA MET A 123 14.31 10.20 -6.42
C MET A 123 12.95 10.48 -5.77
N MET A 124 12.94 11.12 -4.60
CA MET A 124 11.70 11.43 -3.87
C MET A 124 10.87 12.54 -4.55
N SER A 125 11.51 13.42 -5.32
CA SER A 125 10.81 14.44 -6.12
C SER A 125 10.19 13.89 -7.41
N CYS A 126 10.52 12.65 -7.80
CA CYS A 126 10.20 12.08 -9.11
C CYS A 126 9.01 11.11 -9.16
N GLU A 127 8.15 11.02 -8.13
CA GLU A 127 6.96 10.14 -8.24
C GLU A 127 6.06 10.55 -9.42
N HIS A 128 5.98 9.62 -10.39
CA HIS A 128 5.69 9.88 -11.79
C HIS A 128 4.19 9.97 -12.11
N LYS A 129 3.84 10.88 -13.04
CA LYS A 129 2.54 10.98 -13.71
C LYS A 129 2.07 9.62 -14.27
N SER A 130 1.19 8.91 -13.56
CA SER A 130 0.50 7.76 -14.15
C SER A 130 -0.66 8.24 -15.03
N THR A 131 -0.59 7.85 -16.30
CA THR A 131 -1.63 8.01 -17.32
C THR A 131 -2.93 7.30 -16.92
N LYS A 132 -4.05 8.00 -17.12
CA LYS A 132 -5.46 7.54 -17.16
C LYS A 132 -5.88 6.51 -16.10
N THR A 133 -6.13 6.99 -14.88
CA THR A 133 -7.40 6.85 -14.10
C THR A 133 -7.11 7.25 -12.66
N ASN A 134 -7.94 8.16 -12.12
CA ASN A 134 -7.86 8.81 -10.80
C ASN A 134 -7.15 8.03 -9.68
N LYS A 135 -5.82 8.14 -9.59
CA LYS A 135 -5.06 8.01 -8.35
C LYS A 135 -4.40 9.35 -8.08
N LYS A 136 -4.80 10.01 -6.98
CA LYS A 136 -4.19 11.26 -6.51
C LYS A 136 -2.75 10.92 -6.09
N LEU A 137 -1.77 11.20 -6.95
CA LEU A 137 -0.35 11.13 -6.62
C LEU A 137 -0.05 12.19 -5.55
N VAL A 138 0.57 11.78 -4.44
CA VAL A 138 1.13 12.69 -3.43
C VAL A 138 2.48 13.17 -3.96
N TYR A 139 2.56 14.41 -4.42
CA TYR A 139 3.84 15.01 -4.80
C TYR A 139 4.58 15.43 -3.53
N TYR A 140 5.70 14.78 -3.23
CA TYR A 140 6.65 15.27 -2.23
C TYR A 140 7.42 16.46 -2.82
N SER A 141 7.22 17.66 -2.26
CA SER A 141 8.07 18.80 -2.55
C SER A 141 9.50 18.51 -2.03
N PRO A 142 10.58 18.97 -2.70
CA PRO A 142 11.94 18.91 -2.15
C PRO A 142 12.08 19.52 -0.74
N ASP A 143 11.13 20.37 -0.36
CA ASP A 143 11.03 21.01 0.94
C ASP A 143 10.17 20.27 1.96
N ASP A 144 9.66 19.07 1.64
CA ASP A 144 8.90 18.28 2.59
C ASP A 144 9.80 17.74 3.72
N TRP A 145 9.27 17.76 4.93
CA TRP A 145 10.03 17.46 6.14
C TRP A 145 10.53 16.01 6.16
N ILE A 146 9.77 15.08 5.56
CA ILE A 146 10.12 13.65 5.49
C ILE A 146 11.39 13.46 4.66
N THR A 147 11.41 14.00 3.44
CA THR A 147 12.58 13.97 2.56
C THR A 147 13.81 14.59 3.23
N ARG A 148 13.64 15.72 3.93
CA ARG A 148 14.72 16.36 4.69
C ARG A 148 15.23 15.51 5.83
N SER A 149 14.34 14.89 6.62
CA SER A 149 14.72 14.01 7.72
C SER A 149 15.53 12.82 7.22
N ILE A 150 15.12 12.20 6.12
CA ILE A 150 15.81 11.08 5.50
C ILE A 150 17.23 11.47 5.05
N VAL A 151 17.36 12.60 4.35
CA VAL A 151 18.66 13.10 3.89
C VAL A 151 19.57 13.46 5.07
N ILE A 152 19.02 14.07 6.12
CA ILE A 152 19.77 14.38 7.33
C ILE A 152 20.20 13.10 8.04
N CYS A 153 19.36 12.06 8.09
CA CYS A 153 19.75 10.76 8.63
C CYS A 153 20.94 10.15 7.88
N TRP A 154 21.06 10.32 6.56
CA TRP A 154 22.25 9.88 5.82
C TRP A 154 23.46 10.77 6.07
N LEU A 155 23.30 12.09 5.98
CA LEU A 155 24.41 13.04 6.02
C LEU A 155 25.00 13.23 7.43
N ALA A 156 24.16 13.15 8.46
CA ALA A 156 24.55 13.24 9.86
C ALA A 156 24.95 11.89 10.46
N ASN A 157 24.88 10.79 9.67
CA ASN A 157 25.39 9.50 10.11
C ASN A 157 26.93 9.57 10.24
N PRO A 158 27.49 9.39 11.44
CA PRO A 158 28.94 9.46 11.63
C PRO A 158 29.68 8.38 10.86
N LEU A 159 29.06 7.21 10.63
CA LEU A 159 29.67 6.11 9.89
C LEU A 159 29.93 6.49 8.43
N THR A 160 28.94 7.05 7.73
CA THR A 160 29.07 7.44 6.31
C THR A 160 30.08 8.57 6.15
N ALA A 161 29.99 9.59 7.01
CA ALA A 161 30.90 10.74 7.00
C ALA A 161 32.36 10.34 7.28
N ILE A 162 32.58 9.41 8.23
CA ILE A 162 33.93 8.90 8.54
C ILE A 162 34.43 8.04 7.37
N ILE A 163 33.64 7.11 6.85
CA ILE A 163 34.07 6.22 5.75
C ILE A 163 34.51 7.03 4.51
N SER A 164 33.75 8.07 4.14
CA SER A 164 34.14 8.96 3.05
C SER A 164 35.42 9.74 3.36
N ALA A 165 35.53 10.29 4.57
CA ALA A 165 36.68 11.11 4.98
C ALA A 165 37.98 10.28 5.18
N ARG A 166 37.86 9.00 5.57
CA ARG A 166 39.00 8.07 5.68
C ARG A 166 39.57 7.66 4.33
N GLY A 167 38.84 7.88 3.23
CA GLY A 167 39.31 7.55 1.88
C GLY A 167 38.77 6.23 1.32
N SER A 168 37.61 5.73 1.76
CA SER A 168 37.02 4.53 1.16
C SER A 168 36.26 4.84 -0.14
N ALA A 169 36.52 4.02 -1.18
CA ALA A 169 35.82 4.08 -2.46
C ALA A 169 34.39 3.49 -2.43
N ASP A 170 33.92 2.97 -1.30
CA ASP A 170 32.58 2.38 -1.16
C ASP A 170 31.45 3.34 -1.50
N VAL A 171 31.68 4.63 -1.32
CA VAL A 171 30.72 5.68 -1.64
C VAL A 171 30.45 5.76 -3.15
N LEU A 172 31.45 5.47 -4.00
CA LEU A 172 31.28 5.41 -5.45
C LEU A 172 30.33 4.29 -5.85
N VAL A 173 30.44 3.13 -5.19
CA VAL A 173 29.55 1.99 -5.39
C VAL A 173 28.12 2.35 -4.97
N CYS A 174 27.95 3.01 -3.82
CA CYS A 174 26.64 3.47 -3.34
C CYS A 174 25.98 4.43 -4.33
N ALA A 175 26.74 5.40 -4.86
CA ALA A 175 26.25 6.34 -5.88
C ALA A 175 25.83 5.61 -7.17
N ALA A 176 26.62 4.65 -7.64
CA ALA A 176 26.30 3.88 -8.84
C ALA A 176 25.04 3.01 -8.66
N VAL A 177 24.85 2.37 -7.50
CA VAL A 177 23.65 1.58 -7.18
C VAL A 177 22.40 2.45 -7.13
N LEU A 178 22.46 3.62 -6.46
CA LEU A 178 21.34 4.56 -6.45
C LEU A 178 21.06 5.12 -7.84
N LEU A 179 22.08 5.28 -8.69
CA LEU A 179 21.91 5.75 -10.06
C LEU A 179 21.18 4.71 -10.91
N THR A 180 21.52 3.43 -10.74
CA THR A 180 20.76 2.33 -11.34
C THR A 180 19.28 2.41 -10.94
N LEU A 181 18.98 2.56 -9.64
CA LEU A 181 17.60 2.64 -9.16
C LEU A 181 16.85 3.86 -9.71
N TYR A 182 17.49 5.02 -9.71
CA TYR A 182 16.93 6.25 -10.28
C TYR A 182 16.59 6.11 -11.77
N LEU A 183 17.48 5.48 -12.56
CA LEU A 183 17.25 5.23 -13.98
C LEU A 183 16.12 4.21 -14.21
N LEU A 184 16.03 3.17 -13.37
CA LEU A 184 14.94 2.19 -13.41
C LEU A 184 13.59 2.85 -13.10
N GLN A 185 13.51 3.75 -12.11
CA GLN A 185 12.30 4.51 -11.79
C GLN A 185 11.79 5.37 -12.96
N ARG A 186 12.71 5.85 -13.82
CA ARG A 186 12.38 6.63 -15.02
C ARG A 186 12.06 5.76 -16.25
N GLY A 187 12.05 4.44 -16.10
CA GLY A 187 11.84 3.49 -17.20
C GLY A 187 13.03 3.36 -18.16
N GLN A 188 14.19 3.95 -17.84
CA GLN A 188 15.40 3.92 -18.66
C GLN A 188 16.25 2.68 -18.33
N TRP A 189 15.70 1.50 -18.62
CA TRP A 189 16.29 0.21 -18.22
C TRP A 189 17.62 -0.12 -18.93
N ILE A 190 17.84 0.38 -20.16
CA ILE A 190 19.11 0.18 -20.90
C ILE A 190 20.24 0.96 -20.22
N SER A 191 20.03 2.24 -19.94
CA SER A 191 21.00 3.07 -19.22
C SER A 191 21.26 2.52 -17.82
N ALA A 192 20.21 2.02 -17.15
CA ALA A 192 20.36 1.35 -15.86
C ALA A 192 21.23 0.08 -15.97
N ALA A 193 21.10 -0.72 -17.04
CA ALA A 193 21.92 -1.91 -17.27
C ALA A 193 23.40 -1.56 -17.45
N VAL A 194 23.69 -0.50 -18.23
CA VAL A 194 25.06 -0.02 -18.44
C VAL A 194 25.66 0.50 -17.14
N VAL A 195 24.94 1.34 -16.39
CA VAL A 195 25.42 1.85 -15.10
C VAL A 195 25.59 0.72 -14.08
N HIS A 196 24.69 -0.25 -14.04
CA HIS A 196 24.77 -1.34 -13.08
C HIS A 196 25.91 -2.31 -13.41
N GLY A 197 25.99 -2.78 -14.65
CA GLY A 197 27.04 -3.70 -15.09
C GLY A 197 28.40 -3.02 -15.19
N ALA A 198 28.53 -2.02 -16.06
CA ALA A 198 29.83 -1.44 -16.40
C ALA A 198 30.42 -0.54 -15.31
N LEU A 199 29.60 -0.02 -14.38
CA LEU A 199 30.08 0.86 -13.31
C LEU A 199 29.93 0.20 -11.92
N ALA A 200 28.72 -0.16 -11.48
CA ALA A 200 28.52 -0.66 -10.12
C ALA A 200 29.23 -2.01 -9.85
N VAL A 201 29.01 -3.01 -10.72
CA VAL A 201 29.60 -4.35 -10.59
C VAL A 201 31.11 -4.36 -10.87
N HIS A 202 31.58 -3.51 -11.81
CA HIS A 202 33.02 -3.38 -12.06
C HIS A 202 33.77 -2.68 -10.93
N LEU A 203 33.16 -1.70 -10.24
CA LEU A 203 33.80 -1.06 -9.08
C LEU A 203 33.98 -2.06 -7.92
N LYS A 204 32.96 -2.88 -7.64
CA LYS A 204 33.01 -4.02 -6.74
C LYS A 204 32.00 -5.07 -7.18
N ILE A 205 32.29 -6.36 -6.99
CA ILE A 205 31.39 -7.46 -7.41
C ILE A 205 30.04 -7.52 -6.66
N TYR A 206 29.95 -6.94 -5.45
CA TYR A 206 28.79 -7.12 -4.57
C TYR A 206 27.43 -6.63 -5.12
N PRO A 207 27.31 -5.55 -5.91
CA PRO A 207 26.04 -5.10 -6.48
C PRO A 207 25.34 -6.14 -7.38
N VAL A 208 26.03 -7.20 -7.81
CA VAL A 208 25.44 -8.36 -8.51
C VAL A 208 24.25 -8.95 -7.75
N ILE A 209 24.23 -8.84 -6.41
CA ILE A 209 23.13 -9.33 -5.57
C ILE A 209 21.77 -8.65 -5.88
N TYR A 210 21.78 -7.47 -6.52
CA TYR A 210 20.55 -6.76 -6.87
C TYR A 210 19.93 -7.23 -8.21
N LEU A 211 20.66 -8.03 -9.01
CA LEU A 211 20.17 -8.52 -10.30
C LEU A 211 18.86 -9.30 -10.22
N PRO A 212 18.63 -10.22 -9.25
CA PRO A 212 17.35 -10.92 -9.14
C PRO A 212 16.19 -9.97 -8.87
N SER A 213 16.39 -8.97 -7.99
CA SER A 213 15.37 -7.97 -7.69
C SER A 213 15.05 -7.09 -8.89
N ILE A 214 16.07 -6.66 -9.64
CA ILE A 214 15.90 -5.86 -10.87
C ILE A 214 15.20 -6.69 -11.95
N PHE A 215 15.58 -7.97 -12.12
CA PHE A 215 14.96 -8.88 -13.07
C PHE A 215 13.46 -9.08 -12.78
N LEU A 216 13.11 -9.34 -11.52
CA LEU A 216 11.72 -9.49 -11.08
C LEU A 216 10.92 -8.18 -11.22
N HIS A 217 11.55 -7.03 -10.97
CA HIS A 217 10.93 -5.74 -11.19
C HIS A 217 10.60 -5.50 -12.67
N LEU A 218 11.53 -5.81 -13.57
CA LEU A 218 11.32 -5.71 -15.03
C LEU A 218 10.26 -6.71 -15.53
N CYS A 219 10.06 -7.85 -14.85
CA CYS A 219 8.97 -8.80 -15.10
C CYS A 219 7.57 -8.28 -14.72
N GLN A 220 7.45 -7.17 -13.96
CA GLN A 220 6.19 -6.78 -13.29
C GLN A 220 5.56 -7.92 -12.49
N PHE A 221 6.39 -8.68 -11.77
CA PHE A 221 5.94 -9.83 -10.99
C PHE A 221 5.00 -9.39 -9.85
N SER A 222 3.83 -10.02 -9.73
CA SER A 222 2.84 -9.73 -8.68
C SER A 222 2.42 -11.03 -8.02
N ALA A 223 2.70 -11.17 -6.72
CA ALA A 223 2.49 -12.41 -5.94
C ALA A 223 1.01 -12.83 -5.76
N SER A 224 0.08 -12.20 -6.45
CA SER A 224 -1.37 -12.42 -6.38
C SER A 224 -1.95 -13.16 -7.59
N ALA A 225 -1.14 -13.53 -8.60
CA ALA A 225 -1.60 -14.27 -9.77
C ALA A 225 -1.30 -15.77 -9.71
N CYS A 226 -1.98 -16.55 -10.54
CA CYS A 226 -1.78 -17.99 -10.69
C CYS A 226 -0.31 -18.32 -11.02
N VAL A 227 0.30 -19.25 -10.27
CA VAL A 227 1.71 -19.68 -10.37
C VAL A 227 2.16 -19.96 -11.82
N PHE A 228 1.25 -20.51 -12.64
CA PHE A 228 1.53 -20.84 -14.03
C PHE A 228 1.65 -19.60 -14.94
N ALA A 229 0.87 -18.55 -14.67
CA ALA A 229 0.95 -17.27 -15.39
C ALA A 229 2.25 -16.52 -15.05
N ASP A 230 2.68 -16.61 -13.79
CA ASP A 230 3.92 -16.00 -13.30
C ASP A 230 5.16 -16.69 -13.86
N PHE A 231 5.14 -18.03 -13.98
CA PHE A 231 6.22 -18.79 -14.61
C PHE A 231 6.36 -18.45 -16.11
N LYS A 232 5.24 -18.31 -16.82
CA LYS A 232 5.25 -17.89 -18.24
C LYS A 232 5.79 -16.46 -18.40
N ARG A 233 5.43 -15.54 -17.49
CA ARG A 233 5.96 -14.16 -17.47
C ARG A 233 7.47 -14.13 -17.25
N LEU A 234 7.97 -14.93 -16.31
CA LEU A 234 9.40 -15.06 -16.02
C LEU A 234 10.21 -15.47 -17.26
N LEU A 235 9.76 -16.50 -17.98
CA LEU A 235 10.42 -16.99 -19.20
C LEU A 235 10.29 -16.02 -20.38
N SER A 236 9.22 -15.21 -20.43
CA SER A 236 8.99 -14.22 -21.49
C SER A 236 9.69 -12.86 -21.26
N ASN A 237 10.42 -12.69 -20.14
CA ASN A 237 11.03 -11.41 -19.76
C ASN A 237 12.29 -11.07 -20.57
N TRP A 238 12.10 -10.76 -21.86
CA TRP A 238 13.20 -10.38 -22.74
C TRP A 238 13.97 -9.14 -22.25
N LYS A 239 13.33 -8.22 -21.52
CA LYS A 239 13.99 -7.03 -20.92
C LYS A 239 14.94 -7.41 -19.79
N GLY A 240 14.56 -8.36 -18.93
CA GLY A 240 15.45 -8.88 -17.89
C GLY A 240 16.59 -9.70 -18.48
N PHE A 241 16.31 -10.50 -19.51
CA PHE A 241 17.36 -11.25 -20.22
C PHE A 241 18.34 -10.32 -20.95
N THR A 242 17.87 -9.23 -21.57
CA THR A 242 18.77 -8.23 -22.18
C THR A 242 19.52 -7.41 -21.14
N PHE A 243 18.91 -7.08 -20.00
CA PHE A 243 19.61 -6.45 -18.88
C PHE A 243 20.76 -7.33 -18.36
N ALA A 244 20.53 -8.63 -18.20
CA ALA A 244 21.55 -9.60 -17.81
C ALA A 244 22.59 -9.86 -18.93
N ALA A 245 22.17 -9.87 -20.20
CA ALA A 245 23.06 -10.07 -21.34
C ALA A 245 23.96 -8.84 -21.61
N LEU A 246 23.51 -7.63 -21.32
CA LEU A 246 24.35 -6.43 -21.39
C LEU A 246 25.44 -6.43 -20.30
N LEU A 247 25.18 -7.09 -19.17
CA LEU A 247 26.20 -7.36 -18.15
C LEU A 247 27.32 -8.29 -18.68
N ARG A 248 26.98 -9.19 -19.62
CA ARG A 248 27.89 -10.16 -20.23
C ARG A 248 28.84 -9.55 -21.27
N TRP A 249 28.53 -8.37 -21.81
CA TRP A 249 29.39 -7.68 -22.76
C TRP A 249 30.70 -7.14 -22.15
N VAL A 250 30.90 -7.36 -20.84
CA VAL A 250 32.08 -6.85 -20.09
C VAL A 250 32.94 -7.97 -19.49
N ASP A 251 32.72 -9.25 -19.87
CA ASP A 251 33.52 -10.37 -19.35
C ASP A 251 33.88 -11.36 -20.49
N ASP A 252 35.18 -11.59 -20.69
CA ASP A 252 35.77 -12.16 -21.92
C ASP A 252 35.91 -13.70 -21.92
N ASP A 253 35.27 -14.44 -21.01
CA ASP A 253 35.43 -15.91 -20.94
C ASP A 253 34.10 -16.70 -20.90
N GLU A 254 33.90 -17.54 -21.92
CA GLU A 254 32.57 -17.87 -22.43
C GLU A 254 31.99 -19.23 -22.00
N MET A 255 32.79 -20.15 -21.45
CA MET A 255 32.35 -21.53 -21.20
C MET A 255 32.38 -21.93 -19.72
N MET A 256 33.34 -21.42 -18.93
CA MET A 256 33.38 -21.68 -17.48
C MET A 256 32.35 -20.85 -16.69
N SER A 257 32.09 -19.60 -17.10
CA SER A 257 31.13 -18.70 -16.46
C SER A 257 29.67 -19.18 -16.60
N LYS A 258 29.31 -19.84 -17.71
CA LYS A 258 27.97 -20.37 -17.95
C LYS A 258 27.62 -21.57 -17.05
N LEU A 259 28.60 -22.41 -16.72
CA LEU A 259 28.42 -23.61 -15.88
C LEU A 259 28.62 -23.30 -14.40
N LEU A 260 29.62 -22.48 -14.04
CA LEU A 260 29.80 -22.00 -12.67
C LEU A 260 28.72 -21.00 -12.27
N GLY A 261 28.30 -20.05 -13.12
CA GLY A 261 27.32 -19.03 -12.76
C GLY A 261 25.93 -19.59 -12.43
N PHE A 262 25.53 -20.69 -13.05
CA PHE A 262 24.25 -21.36 -12.78
C PHE A 262 24.34 -22.33 -11.58
N VAL A 263 25.44 -23.08 -11.45
CA VAL A 263 25.62 -24.07 -10.37
C VAL A 263 26.11 -23.42 -9.06
N ALA A 264 26.87 -22.33 -9.15
CA ALA A 264 27.29 -21.53 -7.99
C ALA A 264 26.16 -20.62 -7.47
N PHE A 265 25.13 -20.29 -8.26
CA PHE A 265 23.99 -19.48 -7.82
C PHE A 265 23.26 -20.04 -6.59
N LEU A 266 23.17 -21.36 -6.47
CA LEU A 266 22.47 -22.05 -5.38
C LEU A 266 23.26 -22.00 -4.05
N PRO A 267 24.56 -22.33 -4.01
CA PRO A 267 25.42 -22.05 -2.86
C PRO A 267 25.61 -20.55 -2.61
N GLN A 268 25.79 -19.70 -3.64
CA GLN A 268 25.95 -18.24 -3.50
C GLN A 268 24.74 -17.61 -2.83
N MET A 269 23.51 -18.08 -3.02
CA MET A 269 22.37 -17.51 -2.30
C MET A 269 22.47 -17.80 -0.79
N GLY A 270 22.95 -18.98 -0.41
CA GLY A 270 23.29 -19.31 0.98
C GLY A 270 24.55 -18.60 1.50
N LEU A 271 25.55 -18.39 0.64
CA LEU A 271 26.82 -17.72 0.95
C LEU A 271 26.69 -16.20 0.96
N VAL A 272 25.76 -15.62 0.19
CA VAL A 272 25.34 -14.21 0.23
C VAL A 272 24.48 -13.99 1.46
N LEU A 273 23.61 -14.93 1.85
CA LEU A 273 22.96 -14.89 3.17
C LEU A 273 23.95 -15.10 4.33
N TYR A 274 25.12 -15.69 4.10
CA TYR A 274 26.17 -15.84 5.12
C TYR A 274 27.10 -14.62 5.16
N PHE A 275 27.49 -14.09 3.99
CA PHE A 275 28.34 -12.90 3.85
C PHE A 275 27.57 -11.61 4.09
N ALA A 276 26.28 -11.53 3.80
CA ALA A 276 25.38 -10.41 4.11
C ALA A 276 25.37 -10.03 5.61
N PHE A 277 25.83 -10.93 6.47
CA PHE A 277 25.89 -10.72 7.92
C PHE A 277 27.32 -10.55 8.47
N ASN A 278 28.36 -10.63 7.63
CA ASN A 278 29.76 -10.72 8.10
C ASN A 278 30.71 -9.59 7.63
N GLN A 279 30.27 -8.66 6.76
CA GLN A 279 31.08 -7.50 6.34
C GLN A 279 30.31 -6.18 6.42
N TYR A 280 31.02 -5.05 6.47
CA TYR A 280 30.46 -3.71 6.66
C TYR A 280 29.57 -3.28 5.47
N PHE A 281 28.25 -3.50 5.58
CA PHE A 281 27.30 -3.22 4.49
C PHE A 281 26.84 -1.75 4.42
N VAL A 282 27.73 -0.84 4.00
CA VAL A 282 27.35 0.57 3.73
C VAL A 282 26.34 0.68 2.58
N TRP A 283 26.38 -0.24 1.62
CA TRP A 283 25.54 -0.21 0.42
C TRP A 283 24.11 -0.74 0.59
N TYR A 284 23.76 -1.37 1.72
CA TYR A 284 22.35 -1.56 2.10
C TYR A 284 21.81 -0.39 2.89
N ILE A 285 22.69 0.27 3.68
CA ILE A 285 22.32 1.48 4.42
C ILE A 285 21.88 2.58 3.44
N CYS A 286 22.38 2.62 2.21
CA CYS A 286 21.91 3.60 1.23
C CYS A 286 20.48 3.36 0.73
N LEU A 287 19.93 2.15 0.90
CA LEU A 287 18.54 1.85 0.53
C LEU A 287 17.58 2.09 1.70
N LEU A 288 18.07 2.02 2.95
CA LEU A 288 17.27 2.19 4.16
C LEU A 288 16.48 3.53 4.18
N PRO A 289 17.10 4.69 3.90
CA PRO A 289 16.44 5.97 3.62
C PRO A 289 15.18 5.90 2.73
N LEU A 290 15.19 5.06 1.69
CA LEU A 290 14.12 4.99 0.68
C LEU A 290 12.94 4.09 1.10
N ILE A 291 13.07 3.35 2.20
CA ILE A 291 12.06 2.41 2.69
C ILE A 291 11.56 2.78 4.09
N THR A 292 12.11 3.82 4.72
CA THR A 292 11.75 4.25 6.09
C THR A 292 10.29 4.67 6.24
N ASP A 293 9.66 5.15 5.17
CA ASP A 293 8.24 5.53 5.13
C ASP A 293 7.29 4.33 5.12
N ARG A 294 7.77 3.15 4.70
CA ARG A 294 6.98 1.90 4.68
C ARG A 294 7.00 1.14 6.00
N PHE A 295 7.76 1.65 6.95
CA PHE A 295 8.06 1.00 8.21
C PHE A 295 7.20 1.62 9.33
N TYR A 296 6.17 0.89 9.78
CA TYR A 296 5.46 1.17 11.03
C TYR A 296 6.17 0.44 12.18
N TRP A 297 6.98 1.15 12.95
CA TRP A 297 7.71 0.57 14.08
C TRP A 297 7.30 1.27 15.36
N HIS A 298 7.05 0.49 16.40
CA HIS A 298 6.98 1.06 17.74
C HIS A 298 8.41 1.49 18.14
N TRP A 299 8.60 2.67 18.75
CA TRP A 299 9.93 3.25 19.07
C TRP A 299 10.91 2.31 19.81
N ILE A 300 10.39 1.28 20.46
CA ILE A 300 11.14 0.28 21.22
C ILE A 300 11.83 -0.73 20.29
N GLU A 301 11.22 -1.07 19.15
CA GLU A 301 11.70 -2.14 18.26
C GLU A 301 12.96 -1.75 17.47
N PRO A 302 13.09 -0.55 16.87
CA PRO A 302 14.32 -0.13 16.22
C PRO A 302 15.46 -0.02 17.22
N VAL A 303 15.19 0.50 18.42
CA VAL A 303 16.19 0.62 19.50
C VAL A 303 16.70 -0.75 19.92
N TRP A 304 15.80 -1.73 20.11
CA TRP A 304 16.20 -3.10 20.40
C TRP A 304 17.00 -3.75 19.27
N LEU A 305 16.60 -3.57 18.00
CA LEU A 305 17.37 -4.11 16.88
C LEU A 305 18.76 -3.49 16.78
N ILE A 306 18.87 -2.18 16.99
CA ILE A 306 20.14 -1.47 17.05
C ILE A 306 21.00 -2.05 18.17
N LEU A 307 20.44 -2.24 19.37
CA LEU A 307 21.15 -2.82 20.51
C LEU A 307 21.59 -4.28 20.26
N VAL A 308 20.73 -5.11 19.67
CA VAL A 308 21.05 -6.50 19.32
C VAL A 308 22.09 -6.56 18.21
N TRP A 309 22.03 -5.65 17.24
CA TRP A 309 23.00 -5.55 16.14
C TRP A 309 24.37 -5.11 16.64
N PHE A 310 24.47 -3.99 17.36
CA PHE A 310 25.71 -3.52 17.94
C PHE A 310 26.25 -4.48 19.01
N GLY A 311 25.38 -5.07 19.83
CA GLY A 311 25.76 -6.06 20.83
C GLY A 311 26.31 -7.33 20.19
N GLY A 312 25.65 -7.84 19.15
CA GLY A 312 26.12 -8.99 18.38
C GLY A 312 27.46 -8.74 17.68
N GLN A 313 27.62 -7.58 17.03
CA GLN A 313 28.89 -7.19 16.44
C GLN A 313 29.98 -6.98 17.48
N GLY A 314 29.67 -6.39 18.63
CA GLY A 314 30.61 -6.18 19.72
C GLY A 314 31.17 -7.50 20.26
N VAL A 315 30.30 -8.49 20.46
CA VAL A 315 30.72 -9.84 20.88
C VAL A 315 31.61 -10.50 19.84
N TRP A 316 31.24 -10.41 18.55
CA TRP A 316 32.04 -10.98 17.46
C TRP A 316 33.42 -10.30 17.35
N LEU A 317 33.45 -8.96 17.35
CA LEU A 317 34.68 -8.15 17.28
C LEU A 317 35.57 -8.33 18.49
N PHE A 318 35.00 -8.54 19.68
CA PHE A 318 35.76 -8.84 20.89
C PHE A 318 36.56 -10.14 20.73
N PHE A 319 35.93 -11.21 20.25
CA PHE A 319 36.64 -12.46 19.99
C PHE A 319 37.61 -12.34 18.82
N ALA A 320 37.28 -11.59 17.77
CA ALA A 320 38.24 -11.28 16.70
C ALA A 320 39.47 -10.53 17.22
N TYR A 321 39.29 -9.58 18.14
CA TYR A 321 40.39 -8.85 18.79
C TYR A 321 41.27 -9.79 19.64
N LEU A 322 40.66 -10.67 20.44
CA LEU A 322 41.41 -11.64 21.24
C LEU A 322 42.20 -12.63 20.38
N TYR A 323 41.66 -13.00 19.21
CA TYR A 323 42.35 -13.82 18.24
C TYR A 323 43.55 -13.08 17.62
N GLU A 324 43.30 -11.92 17.01
CA GLU A 324 44.29 -11.20 16.20
C GLU A 324 45.38 -10.54 17.04
N PHE A 325 44.99 -9.81 18.09
CA PHE A 325 45.90 -8.99 18.87
C PHE A 325 46.42 -9.69 20.13
N ARG A 326 45.62 -10.57 20.76
CA ARG A 326 46.04 -11.33 21.94
C ARG A 326 46.51 -12.75 21.62
N LYS A 327 46.35 -13.23 20.38
CA LYS A 327 46.75 -14.57 19.91
C LYS A 327 46.12 -15.71 20.72
N TRP A 328 44.91 -15.50 21.25
CA TRP A 328 44.19 -16.52 22.00
C TRP A 328 43.46 -17.48 21.05
N ARG A 329 43.36 -18.76 21.45
CA ARG A 329 42.58 -19.76 20.70
C ARG A 329 41.09 -19.56 20.95
N VAL A 330 40.48 -18.65 20.19
CA VAL A 330 39.06 -18.28 20.34
C VAL A 330 38.18 -18.69 19.16
N LEU A 331 38.69 -19.55 18.27
CA LEU A 331 37.98 -19.97 17.04
C LEU A 331 36.58 -20.53 17.31
N THR A 332 36.43 -21.34 18.37
CA THR A 332 35.12 -21.89 18.79
C THR A 332 34.17 -20.78 19.24
N TYR A 333 34.66 -19.77 19.96
CA TYR A 333 33.85 -18.65 20.43
C TYR A 333 33.44 -17.72 19.29
N VAL A 334 34.34 -17.48 18.32
CA VAL A 334 34.00 -16.75 17.09
C VAL A 334 32.90 -17.49 16.34
N TRP A 335 33.04 -18.80 16.14
CA TRP A 335 32.03 -19.63 15.47
C TRP A 335 30.67 -19.61 16.17
N VAL A 336 30.64 -19.80 17.50
CA VAL A 336 29.41 -19.73 18.30
C VAL A 336 28.78 -18.35 18.24
N SER A 337 29.59 -17.27 18.30
CA SER A 337 29.08 -15.90 18.20
C SER A 337 28.44 -15.61 16.82
N SER A 338 29.00 -16.15 15.73
CA SER A 338 28.41 -16.06 14.40
C SER A 338 27.07 -16.79 14.28
N ILE A 339 26.94 -17.96 14.92
CA ILE A 339 25.67 -18.71 14.95
C ILE A 339 24.61 -17.98 15.79
N LEU A 340 24.98 -17.48 16.96
CA LEU A 340 24.09 -16.70 17.83
C LEU A 340 23.60 -15.43 17.11
N PHE A 341 24.50 -14.73 16.42
CA PHE A 341 24.14 -13.59 15.58
C PHE A 341 23.12 -14.00 14.51
N LEU A 342 23.39 -15.08 13.76
CA LEU A 342 22.48 -15.58 12.73
C LEU A 342 21.11 -16.00 13.31
N MET A 343 21.08 -16.68 14.45
CA MET A 343 19.83 -17.11 15.10
C MET A 343 19.02 -15.92 15.63
N LEU A 344 19.66 -14.92 16.22
CA LEU A 344 18.96 -13.73 16.74
C LEU A 344 18.30 -12.92 15.61
N PHE A 345 18.96 -12.82 14.46
CA PHE A 345 18.44 -12.11 13.28
C PHE A 345 17.51 -12.97 12.41
N GLY A 346 17.75 -14.29 12.33
CA GLY A 346 16.94 -15.24 11.55
C GLY A 346 15.68 -15.74 12.26
N SER A 347 15.65 -15.74 13.59
CA SER A 347 14.47 -16.16 14.40
C SER A 347 13.35 -15.14 14.41
N ARG A 348 13.66 -13.85 14.17
CA ARG A 348 12.64 -12.89 13.79
C ARG A 348 12.37 -13.08 12.30
N ARG A 349 11.37 -13.92 11.99
CA ARG A 349 10.46 -13.56 10.90
C ARG A 349 10.21 -12.08 11.09
N ALA A 350 10.65 -11.25 10.14
CA ALA A 350 10.05 -9.95 9.95
C ALA A 350 8.57 -10.29 9.85
N SER A 351 7.88 -10.16 10.98
CA SER A 351 6.45 -10.13 11.00
C SER A 351 6.23 -8.81 10.31
N ILE A 352 6.13 -8.88 8.98
CA ILE A 352 5.16 -8.09 8.25
C ILE A 352 3.90 -8.44 9.03
N GLN A 353 3.65 -7.68 10.10
CA GLN A 353 2.41 -7.78 10.84
C GLN A 353 1.40 -7.61 9.73
N LEU A 354 0.64 -8.69 9.49
CA LEU A 354 -0.55 -8.64 8.68
C LEU A 354 -1.23 -7.33 9.08
N LEU A 355 -1.33 -6.43 8.10
CA LEU A 355 -1.98 -5.14 8.22
C LEU A 355 -3.13 -5.30 9.21
N MET A 356 -3.14 -4.51 10.28
CA MET A 356 -4.29 -4.47 11.17
C MET A 356 -5.43 -3.93 10.32
N VAL A 357 -6.49 -4.73 10.21
CA VAL A 357 -7.49 -4.50 9.17
C VAL A 357 -8.77 -4.02 9.84
N PHE A 358 -9.25 -2.87 9.39
CA PHE A 358 -10.62 -2.49 9.60
C PHE A 358 -11.53 -3.37 8.73
N TYR A 359 -12.32 -4.24 9.35
CA TYR A 359 -13.16 -5.20 8.63
C TYR A 359 -14.57 -4.62 8.45
N LEU A 360 -14.95 -4.40 7.19
CA LEU A 360 -16.33 -4.07 6.81
C LEU A 360 -17.04 -5.40 6.50
N ILE A 361 -18.09 -5.78 7.25
CA ILE A 361 -18.71 -7.13 7.18
C ILE A 361 -20.22 -7.05 6.92
N GLY A 362 -20.65 -7.60 5.78
CA GLY A 362 -22.05 -7.75 5.36
C GLY A 362 -22.82 -8.77 6.18
N LEU A 363 -23.90 -8.35 6.84
CA LEU A 363 -24.73 -9.20 7.70
C LEU A 363 -25.73 -10.06 6.94
N GLY A 364 -26.21 -9.64 5.77
CA GLY A 364 -27.24 -10.37 5.02
C GLY A 364 -28.54 -9.58 4.92
N LEU A 365 -29.64 -10.26 4.56
CA LEU A 365 -30.95 -9.64 4.32
C LEU A 365 -32.02 -10.08 5.32
N GLY A 366 -31.81 -11.25 5.94
CA GLY A 366 -32.71 -11.95 6.82
C GLY A 366 -32.25 -11.89 8.27
N ASP A 367 -31.71 -13.00 8.76
CA ASP A 367 -31.39 -13.23 10.18
C ASP A 367 -29.87 -13.14 10.48
N VAL A 368 -29.50 -13.27 11.75
CA VAL A 368 -28.11 -13.27 12.24
C VAL A 368 -27.23 -14.35 11.59
N GLU A 369 -27.84 -15.40 11.05
CA GLU A 369 -27.18 -16.52 10.36
C GLU A 369 -26.82 -16.23 8.89
N ASP A 370 -27.39 -15.19 8.28
CA ASP A 370 -27.10 -14.82 6.88
C ASP A 370 -25.68 -14.27 6.70
N ILE A 371 -24.99 -13.98 7.81
CA ILE A 371 -23.60 -13.63 7.78
C ILE A 371 -22.80 -14.81 7.21
N THR A 372 -21.93 -14.53 6.24
CA THR A 372 -21.06 -15.58 5.71
C THR A 372 -20.21 -16.21 6.82
N VAL A 373 -19.92 -17.51 6.72
CA VAL A 373 -19.03 -18.24 7.66
C VAL A 373 -17.69 -17.51 7.85
N LYS A 374 -17.18 -16.85 6.80
CA LYS A 374 -15.97 -16.04 6.86
C LYS A 374 -16.16 -14.77 7.68
N GLY A 375 -17.28 -14.06 7.49
CA GLY A 375 -17.66 -12.89 8.28
C GLY A 375 -17.75 -13.24 9.77
N LEU A 376 -18.49 -14.28 10.13
CA LEU A 376 -18.64 -14.73 11.53
C LEU A 376 -17.29 -15.03 12.20
N LYS A 377 -16.40 -15.73 11.49
CA LYS A 377 -15.05 -16.04 11.99
C LYS A 377 -14.20 -14.79 12.24
N ILE A 378 -14.42 -13.71 11.49
CA ILE A 378 -13.70 -12.45 11.64
C ILE A 378 -14.30 -11.66 12.81
N VAL A 379 -15.64 -11.53 12.86
CA VAL A 379 -16.34 -10.85 13.97
C VAL A 379 -15.88 -11.41 15.33
N ARG A 380 -15.82 -12.73 15.46
CA ARG A 380 -15.36 -13.41 16.70
C ARG A 380 -13.91 -13.07 17.09
N LYS A 381 -13.07 -12.70 16.14
CA LYS A 381 -11.65 -12.34 16.40
C LYS A 381 -11.48 -10.86 16.73
N CYS A 382 -12.30 -9.98 16.16
CA CYS A 382 -12.21 -8.54 16.36
C CYS A 382 -12.39 -8.16 17.83
N LYS A 383 -11.66 -7.14 18.26
CA LYS A 383 -11.73 -6.62 19.62
C LYS A 383 -12.97 -5.75 19.82
N ARG A 384 -13.30 -4.94 18.82
CA ARG A 384 -14.50 -4.09 18.78
C ARG A 384 -15.31 -4.39 17.54
N VAL A 385 -16.63 -4.42 17.70
CA VAL A 385 -17.58 -4.69 16.64
C VAL A 385 -18.63 -3.58 16.66
N HIS A 386 -18.64 -2.74 15.63
CA HIS A 386 -19.62 -1.67 15.44
C HIS A 386 -20.74 -2.15 14.52
N LEU A 387 -21.96 -1.67 14.70
CA LEU A 387 -23.11 -2.01 13.86
C LEU A 387 -23.76 -0.76 13.30
N GLU A 388 -23.79 -0.68 11.98
CA GLU A 388 -24.47 0.38 11.26
C GLU A 388 -25.92 -0.06 10.99
N ALA A 389 -26.86 0.57 11.71
CA ALA A 389 -28.26 0.15 11.75
C ALA A 389 -29.21 1.08 10.96
N TYR A 390 -28.68 1.98 10.11
CA TYR A 390 -29.49 3.01 9.45
C TYR A 390 -29.66 2.81 7.92
N THR A 391 -28.76 2.09 7.26
CA THR A 391 -28.82 1.83 5.80
C THR A 391 -29.71 0.65 5.43
N SER A 392 -29.90 -0.32 6.34
CA SER A 392 -30.83 -1.45 6.18
C SER A 392 -31.09 -2.11 7.55
N ILE A 393 -32.27 -2.71 7.72
CA ILE A 393 -32.69 -3.34 8.98
C ILE A 393 -32.70 -4.86 8.79
N LEU A 394 -32.02 -5.59 9.68
CA LEU A 394 -32.17 -7.04 9.83
C LEU A 394 -33.49 -7.37 10.55
N CYS A 395 -34.13 -8.47 10.17
CA CYS A 395 -35.59 -8.68 10.28
C CYS A 395 -36.25 -8.43 11.62
N TYR A 396 -35.56 -8.73 12.71
CA TYR A 396 -36.14 -8.74 14.04
C TYR A 396 -35.56 -7.56 14.77
N GLY A 397 -36.35 -6.47 14.87
CA GLY A 397 -36.01 -5.22 15.54
C GLY A 397 -34.88 -5.43 16.53
N LEU A 398 -33.70 -4.94 16.13
CA LEU A 398 -32.39 -5.38 16.56
C LEU A 398 -32.33 -5.76 18.04
N ASP A 399 -32.63 -7.02 18.37
CA ASP A 399 -32.39 -7.47 19.73
C ASP A 399 -30.89 -7.71 19.82
N LYS A 400 -30.18 -6.62 20.15
CA LYS A 400 -28.73 -6.56 20.30
C LYS A 400 -28.22 -7.78 21.06
N THR A 401 -28.99 -8.27 22.04
CA THR A 401 -28.66 -9.45 22.84
C THR A 401 -28.51 -10.73 22.00
N LYS A 402 -29.38 -10.97 21.00
CA LYS A 402 -29.29 -12.14 20.11
C LYS A 402 -28.08 -12.09 19.18
N LEU A 403 -27.77 -10.90 18.66
CA LEU A 403 -26.57 -10.66 17.85
C LEU A 403 -25.30 -10.90 18.67
N GLU A 404 -25.25 -10.37 19.90
CA GLU A 404 -24.13 -10.54 20.82
C GLU A 404 -23.96 -12.00 21.25
N GLU A 405 -25.05 -12.73 21.49
CA GLU A 405 -25.04 -14.16 21.81
C GLU A 405 -24.49 -15.00 20.64
N PHE A 406 -24.99 -14.77 19.43
CA PHE A 406 -24.58 -15.54 18.25
C PHE A 406 -23.13 -15.24 17.82
N TYR A 407 -22.71 -13.97 17.90
CA TYR A 407 -21.36 -13.53 17.56
C TYR A 407 -20.35 -13.73 18.70
N GLY A 408 -20.80 -13.89 19.94
CA GLY A 408 -19.94 -14.01 21.12
C GLY A 408 -19.10 -12.75 21.39
N ARG A 409 -19.63 -11.57 21.02
CA ARG A 409 -18.95 -10.26 21.10
C ARG A 409 -19.97 -9.16 21.37
N GLU A 410 -19.56 -8.15 22.13
CA GLU A 410 -20.35 -6.92 22.33
C GLU A 410 -20.45 -6.13 21.01
N VAL A 411 -21.64 -5.64 20.70
CA VAL A 411 -21.94 -4.89 19.47
C VAL A 411 -22.27 -3.44 19.80
N ILE A 412 -21.49 -2.50 19.25
CA ILE A 412 -21.63 -1.06 19.49
C ILE A 412 -22.45 -0.45 18.35
N GLU A 413 -23.65 0.06 18.64
CA GLU A 413 -24.51 0.70 17.62
C GLU A 413 -23.88 2.02 17.16
N ALA A 414 -23.74 2.19 15.85
CA ALA A 414 -23.24 3.40 15.20
C ALA A 414 -24.37 4.04 14.40
N ASP A 415 -24.82 5.22 14.81
CA ASP A 415 -25.86 5.98 14.12
C ASP A 415 -25.32 6.74 12.91
N ARG A 416 -26.22 7.34 12.13
CA ARG A 416 -25.87 8.09 10.92
C ARG A 416 -24.88 9.23 11.20
N THR A 417 -25.00 9.91 12.34
CA THR A 417 -24.10 11.02 12.71
C THR A 417 -22.69 10.49 13.00
N VAL A 418 -22.58 9.38 13.73
CA VAL A 418 -21.30 8.74 14.00
C VAL A 418 -20.65 8.23 12.71
N VAL A 419 -21.42 7.62 11.81
CA VAL A 419 -20.88 7.06 10.57
C VAL A 419 -20.53 8.13 9.52
N GLU A 420 -21.35 9.17 9.34
CA GLU A 420 -21.15 10.17 8.29
C GLU A 420 -20.34 11.40 8.74
N GLN A 421 -20.41 11.77 10.02
CA GLN A 421 -19.79 13.00 10.55
C GLN A 421 -18.65 12.73 11.54
N ASN A 422 -18.75 11.68 12.37
CA ASN A 422 -17.76 11.37 13.41
C ASN A 422 -17.07 10.00 13.21
N ALA A 423 -16.78 9.61 11.96
CA ALA A 423 -16.18 8.31 11.64
C ALA A 423 -14.81 8.08 12.34
N ASP A 424 -14.13 9.16 12.73
CA ASP A 424 -12.89 9.10 13.51
C ASP A 424 -13.06 8.35 14.84
N GLU A 425 -14.26 8.35 15.44
CA GLU A 425 -14.55 7.61 16.68
C GLU A 425 -14.56 6.09 16.47
N ILE A 426 -15.06 5.63 15.32
CA ILE A 426 -15.08 4.21 14.94
C ILE A 426 -13.66 3.74 14.60
N LEU A 427 -12.88 4.61 13.95
CA LEU A 427 -11.52 4.31 13.50
C LEU A 427 -10.47 4.48 14.61
N ASP A 428 -10.79 5.16 15.71
CA ASP A 428 -9.84 5.40 16.79
C ASP A 428 -9.38 4.10 17.40
N GLY A 429 -8.08 3.80 17.34
CA GLY A 429 -7.50 2.54 17.83
C GLY A 429 -7.60 1.35 16.87
N ALA A 430 -8.15 1.53 15.66
CA ALA A 430 -8.14 0.50 14.61
C ALA A 430 -6.73 0.26 14.03
N ASP A 431 -5.78 1.13 14.38
CA ASP A 431 -4.34 0.98 14.14
C ASP A 431 -3.63 0.09 15.17
N VAL A 432 -4.31 -0.27 16.27
CA VAL A 432 -3.75 -1.07 17.38
C VAL A 432 -4.58 -2.32 17.68
N ASP A 433 -5.84 -2.36 17.28
CA ASP A 433 -6.72 -3.51 17.49
C ASP A 433 -7.55 -3.81 16.23
N ASP A 434 -7.88 -5.09 16.00
CA ASP A 434 -8.83 -5.45 14.94
C ASP A 434 -10.22 -4.92 15.29
N VAL A 435 -10.72 -3.99 14.47
CA VAL A 435 -12.06 -3.40 14.58
C VAL A 435 -12.90 -3.86 13.41
N ALA A 436 -14.09 -4.38 13.70
CA ALA A 436 -15.09 -4.67 12.69
C ALA A 436 -16.17 -3.59 12.71
N MET A 437 -16.62 -3.19 11.53
CA MET A 437 -17.88 -2.49 11.33
C MET A 437 -18.78 -3.41 10.52
N LEU A 438 -19.88 -3.80 11.11
CA LEU A 438 -20.95 -4.53 10.47
C LEU A 438 -21.75 -3.52 9.65
N VAL A 439 -21.65 -3.66 8.35
CA VAL A 439 -22.21 -2.76 7.33
C VAL A 439 -22.62 -3.64 6.19
N VAL A 440 -23.48 -3.17 5.30
CA VAL A 440 -23.89 -3.95 4.11
C VAL A 440 -22.72 -4.20 3.09
N LYS A 441 -21.43 -4.07 3.45
CA LYS A 441 -20.24 -4.53 2.69
C LYS A 441 -18.97 -4.54 3.57
N VAL A 442 -17.79 -5.13 3.29
CA VAL A 442 -17.15 -5.84 2.16
C VAL A 442 -16.57 -7.19 2.65
N ILE A 443 -17.49 -8.09 2.99
CA ILE A 443 -17.49 -9.44 2.44
C ILE A 443 -18.77 -9.50 1.61
N HIS A 444 -18.68 -9.95 0.35
CA HIS A 444 -19.86 -10.02 -0.51
C HIS A 444 -20.92 -10.90 0.16
N ASN A 445 -22.12 -10.34 0.32
CA ASN A 445 -23.29 -11.02 0.84
C ASN A 445 -24.48 -10.77 -0.12
N THR A 446 -25.58 -11.47 0.08
CA THR A 446 -26.81 -11.32 -0.72
C THR A 446 -27.33 -9.89 -0.60
N SER A 447 -27.74 -9.30 -1.72
CA SER A 447 -28.31 -7.94 -1.79
C SER A 447 -29.61 -8.01 -2.57
N ILE A 448 -30.58 -7.16 -2.23
CA ILE A 448 -31.85 -7.06 -2.96
C ILE A 448 -31.65 -6.87 -4.47
N MET A 449 -30.57 -6.18 -4.87
CA MET A 449 -30.17 -5.98 -6.26
C MET A 449 -30.00 -7.29 -7.06
N ASN A 450 -29.61 -8.37 -6.38
CA ASN A 450 -29.46 -9.70 -7.00
C ASN A 450 -30.60 -10.64 -6.57
N ALA A 451 -31.09 -10.50 -5.34
CA ALA A 451 -32.11 -11.37 -4.78
C ALA A 451 -33.45 -11.24 -5.48
N VAL A 452 -33.73 -10.10 -6.13
CA VAL A 452 -34.92 -9.90 -6.96
C VAL A 452 -35.07 -10.94 -8.08
N GLY A 453 -33.99 -11.64 -8.47
CA GLY A 453 -34.07 -12.77 -9.40
C GLY A 453 -35.00 -13.90 -8.94
N CYS A 454 -35.36 -13.97 -7.65
CA CYS A 454 -36.35 -14.93 -7.15
C CYS A 454 -37.76 -14.74 -7.76
N CYS A 455 -38.07 -13.57 -8.32
CA CYS A 455 -39.34 -13.34 -9.02
C CYS A 455 -39.39 -13.95 -10.43
N GLY A 456 -38.28 -14.49 -10.94
CA GLY A 456 -38.20 -15.12 -12.25
C GLY A 456 -37.74 -14.22 -13.39
N LEU A 457 -37.62 -12.92 -13.16
CA LEU A 457 -37.06 -11.99 -14.14
C LEU A 457 -35.54 -12.15 -14.26
N GLN A 458 -35.04 -12.09 -15.49
CA GLN A 458 -33.63 -12.24 -15.79
C GLN A 458 -32.83 -11.02 -15.32
N LEU A 459 -31.84 -11.23 -14.45
CA LEU A 459 -31.03 -10.15 -13.87
C LEU A 459 -30.29 -9.30 -14.91
N TYR A 460 -29.92 -9.88 -16.06
CA TYR A 460 -29.26 -9.16 -17.15
C TYR A 460 -30.16 -8.16 -17.88
N ASN A 461 -31.49 -8.29 -17.73
CA ASN A 461 -32.47 -7.40 -18.36
C ASN A 461 -32.88 -6.25 -17.44
N PHE A 462 -32.25 -6.07 -16.27
CA PHE A 462 -32.49 -4.92 -15.40
C PHE A 462 -31.67 -3.70 -15.86
N GLY A 463 -32.35 -2.56 -15.97
CA GLY A 463 -31.77 -1.27 -16.33
C GLY A 463 -31.31 -0.46 -15.13
N GLU A 464 -31.35 0.87 -15.24
CA GLU A 464 -30.98 1.76 -14.13
C GLU A 464 -31.96 1.60 -12.96
N THR A 465 -31.46 1.24 -11.78
CA THR A 465 -32.27 1.13 -10.54
C THR A 465 -32.65 2.52 -10.03
N VAL A 466 -33.87 2.66 -9.53
CA VAL A 466 -34.41 3.93 -9.02
C VAL A 466 -34.81 3.82 -7.55
N SER A 467 -34.87 4.94 -6.85
CA SER A 467 -35.40 5.03 -5.48
C SER A 467 -36.65 5.90 -5.48
N ILE A 468 -37.79 5.33 -5.07
CA ILE A 468 -39.06 6.04 -4.93
C ILE A 468 -39.13 6.59 -3.51
N VAL A 469 -39.17 7.91 -3.41
CA VAL A 469 -39.16 8.64 -2.13
C VAL A 469 -40.57 8.92 -1.62
N MET A 470 -40.72 8.97 -0.30
CA MET A 470 -42.02 9.29 0.31
C MET A 470 -42.38 10.76 0.06
N TRP A 471 -43.56 11.02 -0.52
CA TRP A 471 -44.08 12.38 -0.68
C TRP A 471 -44.41 13.03 0.67
N LEU A 472 -44.12 14.32 0.77
CA LEU A 472 -44.43 15.17 1.91
C LEU A 472 -45.35 16.31 1.46
N GLU A 473 -46.00 16.97 2.42
CA GLU A 473 -46.81 18.15 2.12
C GLU A 473 -45.96 19.23 1.43
N GLY A 474 -46.34 19.59 0.19
CA GLY A 474 -45.62 20.57 -0.63
C GLY A 474 -44.37 20.06 -1.34
N TRP A 475 -44.01 18.78 -1.20
CA TRP A 475 -42.85 18.18 -1.86
C TRP A 475 -43.15 16.79 -2.41
N GLU A 476 -43.46 16.74 -3.71
CA GLU A 476 -43.86 15.54 -4.46
C GLU A 476 -42.91 15.32 -5.65
N PRO A 477 -41.67 14.85 -5.40
CA PRO A 477 -40.69 14.64 -6.46
C PRO A 477 -41.12 13.52 -7.42
N ASP A 478 -40.89 13.75 -8.71
CA ASP A 478 -41.18 12.82 -9.82
C ASP A 478 -39.92 12.43 -10.62
N SER A 479 -38.72 12.79 -10.16
CA SER A 479 -37.45 12.64 -10.90
C SER A 479 -37.09 11.20 -11.28
N TYR A 480 -37.66 10.21 -10.60
CA TYR A 480 -37.48 8.80 -10.91
C TYR A 480 -38.30 8.34 -12.13
N TYR A 481 -39.31 9.12 -12.56
CA TYR A 481 -40.14 8.84 -13.74
C TYR A 481 -39.30 8.71 -15.01
N ASP A 482 -38.44 9.68 -15.31
CA ASP A 482 -37.68 9.73 -16.56
C ASP A 482 -36.75 8.51 -16.71
N LYS A 483 -36.24 7.99 -15.59
CA LYS A 483 -35.40 6.79 -15.55
C LYS A 483 -36.20 5.52 -15.82
N ILE A 484 -37.37 5.39 -15.19
CA ILE A 484 -38.30 4.28 -15.43
C ILE A 484 -38.73 4.28 -16.91
N ALA A 485 -39.13 5.45 -17.43
CA ALA A 485 -39.52 5.62 -18.82
C ALA A 485 -38.39 5.24 -19.79
N SER A 486 -37.15 5.67 -19.53
CA SER A 486 -36.00 5.33 -20.36
C SER A 486 -35.67 3.83 -20.36
N ASN A 487 -35.83 3.15 -19.22
CA ASN A 487 -35.63 1.70 -19.14
C ASN A 487 -36.72 0.97 -19.94
N MET A 488 -37.99 1.37 -19.79
CA MET A 488 -39.11 0.76 -20.51
C MET A 488 -39.00 0.95 -22.03
N GLU A 489 -38.61 2.13 -22.50
CA GLU A 489 -38.36 2.41 -23.92
C GLU A 489 -37.28 1.47 -24.52
N LYS A 490 -36.26 1.13 -23.72
CA LYS A 490 -35.19 0.19 -24.10
C LYS A 490 -35.55 -1.27 -23.87
N GLY A 491 -36.72 -1.56 -23.29
CA GLY A 491 -37.18 -2.90 -22.96
C GLY A 491 -36.57 -3.50 -21.69
N PHE A 492 -35.92 -2.72 -20.83
CA PHE A 492 -35.34 -3.19 -19.57
C PHE A 492 -36.35 -3.17 -18.40
N HIS A 493 -36.22 -4.12 -17.46
CA HIS A 493 -36.92 -4.08 -16.19
C HIS A 493 -36.31 -2.99 -15.28
N THR A 494 -37.15 -2.34 -14.48
CA THR A 494 -36.69 -1.32 -13.53
C THR A 494 -36.94 -1.80 -12.11
N LEU A 495 -35.86 -1.99 -11.33
CA LEU A 495 -35.95 -2.19 -9.89
C LEU A 495 -36.17 -0.83 -9.21
N CYS A 496 -37.27 -0.72 -8.47
CA CYS A 496 -37.65 0.43 -7.67
C CYS A 496 -37.44 0.09 -6.19
N LEU A 497 -36.38 0.67 -5.61
CA LEU A 497 -36.14 0.65 -4.17
C LEU A 497 -37.07 1.65 -3.50
N LEU A 498 -37.66 1.27 -2.38
CA LEU A 498 -38.64 2.08 -1.67
C LEU A 498 -38.01 2.75 -0.46
N ASP A 499 -38.40 4.01 -0.21
CA ASP A 499 -37.81 4.86 0.81
C ASP A 499 -38.10 4.40 2.24
N ILE A 500 -37.13 4.68 3.12
CA ILE A 500 -37.11 4.26 4.51
C ILE A 500 -36.70 5.47 5.35
N LYS A 501 -37.57 5.88 6.26
CA LYS A 501 -37.32 6.97 7.19
C LYS A 501 -37.17 6.41 8.59
N THR A 502 -35.94 6.33 9.10
CA THR A 502 -35.61 5.84 10.43
C THR A 502 -34.98 6.96 11.27
N LYS A 503 -35.44 7.12 12.52
CA LYS A 503 -34.90 8.11 13.47
C LYS A 503 -34.82 9.54 12.89
N GLU A 504 -35.82 9.96 12.10
CA GLU A 504 -35.94 11.36 11.66
C GLU A 504 -36.60 12.22 12.76
N GLN A 505 -36.18 13.47 12.90
CA GLN A 505 -36.89 14.47 13.70
C GLN A 505 -37.91 15.16 12.80
N SER A 506 -39.11 15.43 13.33
CA SER A 506 -40.06 16.30 12.64
C SER A 506 -39.43 17.67 12.38
N ILE A 507 -39.82 18.32 11.29
CA ILE A 507 -39.34 19.68 10.95
C ILE A 507 -39.57 20.63 12.14
N GLU A 508 -40.71 20.48 12.82
CA GLU A 508 -41.05 21.26 14.01
C GLU A 508 -40.11 20.98 15.20
N ASN A 509 -39.79 19.71 15.48
CA ASN A 509 -38.87 19.33 16.55
C ASN A 509 -37.43 19.78 16.25
N MET A 510 -37.03 19.71 14.98
CA MET A 510 -35.73 20.20 14.51
C MET A 510 -35.61 21.72 14.66
N MET A 511 -36.63 22.48 14.24
CA MET A 511 -36.66 23.94 14.42
C MET A 511 -36.68 24.35 15.90
N LYS A 512 -37.26 23.52 16.78
CA LYS A 512 -37.30 23.75 18.24
C LYS A 512 -36.10 23.16 18.99
N GLY A 513 -35.13 22.55 18.30
CA GLY A 513 -33.94 21.92 18.91
C GLY A 513 -34.24 20.73 19.82
N ARG A 514 -35.42 20.10 19.68
CA ARG A 514 -35.85 18.96 20.50
C ARG A 514 -35.40 17.66 19.85
N LYS A 515 -34.60 16.85 20.58
CA LYS A 515 -34.15 15.53 20.12
C LYS A 515 -35.24 14.47 20.29
N ILE A 516 -36.40 14.68 19.66
CA ILE A 516 -37.52 13.75 19.66
C ILE A 516 -37.59 13.11 18.27
N TYR A 517 -37.39 11.80 18.22
CA TYR A 517 -37.35 11.01 17.00
C TYR A 517 -38.70 10.33 16.76
N GLU A 518 -39.15 10.35 15.51
CA GLU A 518 -40.39 9.68 15.10
C GLU A 518 -40.17 8.17 14.91
N PRO A 519 -41.22 7.34 15.06
CA PRO A 519 -41.15 5.92 14.72
C PRO A 519 -40.80 5.73 13.24
N PRO A 520 -40.11 4.63 12.89
CA PRO A 520 -39.66 4.42 11.53
C PRO A 520 -40.83 4.22 10.57
N ARG A 521 -40.78 4.88 9.41
CA ARG A 521 -41.78 4.77 8.34
C ARG A 521 -41.15 4.16 7.10
N TYR A 522 -41.86 3.25 6.47
CA TYR A 522 -41.41 2.53 5.27
C TYR A 522 -42.43 2.72 4.18
N LEU A 523 -41.97 3.06 2.98
CA LEU A 523 -42.84 3.18 1.83
C LEU A 523 -43.25 1.80 1.32
N THR A 524 -44.56 1.57 1.19
CA THR A 524 -45.11 0.30 0.71
C THR A 524 -45.22 0.26 -0.82
N CYS A 525 -45.31 -0.93 -1.43
CA CYS A 525 -45.56 -1.05 -2.87
C CYS A 525 -46.89 -0.40 -3.28
N ALA A 526 -47.92 -0.47 -2.43
CA ALA A 526 -49.22 0.16 -2.68
C ALA A 526 -49.13 1.69 -2.76
N GLU A 527 -48.43 2.32 -1.81
CA GLU A 527 -48.18 3.76 -1.82
C GLU A 527 -47.30 4.16 -2.99
N ALA A 528 -46.25 3.38 -3.30
CA ALA A 528 -45.37 3.64 -4.42
C ALA A 528 -46.10 3.54 -5.78
N ALA A 529 -46.95 2.52 -5.96
CA ALA A 529 -47.79 2.38 -7.15
C ALA A 529 -48.78 3.54 -7.27
N SER A 530 -49.39 3.97 -6.16
CA SER A 530 -50.27 5.14 -6.11
C SER A 530 -49.55 6.44 -6.53
N GLN A 531 -48.29 6.63 -6.09
CA GLN A 531 -47.47 7.77 -6.52
C GLN A 531 -47.16 7.71 -8.01
N LEU A 532 -46.79 6.54 -8.55
CA LEU A 532 -46.50 6.38 -9.97
C LEU A 532 -47.71 6.67 -10.86
N LEU A 533 -48.90 6.22 -10.47
CA LEU A 533 -50.15 6.49 -11.19
C LEU A 533 -50.46 8.00 -11.22
N LYS A 534 -50.32 8.68 -10.07
CA LYS A 534 -50.48 10.15 -10.00
C LYS A 534 -49.48 10.90 -10.87
N ILE A 535 -48.22 10.43 -10.95
CA ILE A 535 -47.22 11.01 -11.86
C ILE A 535 -47.63 10.81 -13.32
N ALA A 536 -48.10 9.61 -13.70
CA ALA A 536 -48.57 9.35 -15.05
C ALA A 536 -49.75 10.25 -15.45
N GLU A 537 -50.70 10.48 -14.53
CA GLU A 537 -51.80 11.44 -14.72
C GLU A 537 -51.29 12.87 -14.93
N ARG A 538 -50.32 13.32 -14.12
CA ARG A 538 -49.71 14.67 -14.28
C ARG A 538 -49.01 14.83 -15.63
N LYS A 539 -48.28 13.81 -16.10
CA LYS A 539 -47.62 13.84 -17.41
C LYS A 539 -48.65 13.90 -18.54
N LYS A 540 -49.74 13.12 -18.42
CA LYS A 540 -50.87 13.15 -19.36
C LYS A 540 -51.54 14.53 -19.42
N GLN A 541 -51.75 15.18 -18.27
CA GLN A 541 -52.27 16.55 -18.21
C GLN A 541 -51.31 17.59 -18.82
N ALA A 542 -50.00 17.34 -18.74
CA ALA A 542 -48.96 18.16 -19.37
C ALA A 542 -48.78 17.88 -20.88
N GLY A 543 -49.60 17.00 -21.48
CA GLY A 543 -49.54 16.67 -22.91
C GLY A 543 -48.47 15.65 -23.29
N VAL A 544 -47.87 14.96 -22.32
CA VAL A 544 -46.89 13.89 -22.54
C VAL A 544 -47.56 12.54 -22.28
N GLU A 545 -47.63 11.67 -23.29
CA GLU A 545 -48.15 10.31 -23.12
C GLU A 545 -47.22 9.50 -22.20
N PRO A 546 -47.73 8.94 -21.08
CA PRO A 546 -46.89 8.21 -20.15
C PRO A 546 -46.53 6.82 -20.67
N LEU A 547 -45.29 6.40 -20.42
CA LEU A 547 -44.74 5.10 -20.87
C LEU A 547 -45.28 3.91 -20.08
N TYR A 548 -45.94 4.17 -18.95
CA TYR A 548 -46.68 3.20 -18.16
C TYR A 548 -48.04 3.77 -17.78
N ASN A 549 -48.99 2.90 -17.46
CA ASN A 549 -50.38 3.21 -17.16
C ASN A 549 -50.96 2.21 -16.14
N GLU A 550 -52.26 2.32 -15.86
CA GLU A 550 -52.98 1.45 -14.91
C GLU A 550 -52.83 -0.05 -15.21
N SER A 551 -52.77 -0.45 -16.48
CA SER A 551 -52.68 -1.86 -16.90
C SER A 551 -51.25 -2.37 -17.07
N SER A 552 -50.25 -1.53 -16.79
CA SER A 552 -48.84 -1.93 -16.90
C SER A 552 -48.51 -3.02 -15.90
N PRO A 553 -47.73 -4.05 -16.30
CA PRO A 553 -47.33 -5.12 -15.39
C PRO A 553 -46.47 -4.55 -14.25
N CYS A 554 -46.68 -5.08 -13.05
CA CYS A 554 -45.97 -4.68 -11.85
C CYS A 554 -45.70 -5.91 -10.97
N VAL A 555 -44.50 -5.99 -10.40
CA VAL A 555 -44.11 -7.05 -9.46
C VAL A 555 -43.80 -6.41 -8.11
N GLY A 556 -44.54 -6.83 -7.08
CA GLY A 556 -44.34 -6.44 -5.70
C GLY A 556 -43.56 -7.50 -4.96
N LEU A 557 -42.51 -7.10 -4.27
CA LEU A 557 -41.64 -7.96 -3.49
C LEU A 557 -41.64 -7.47 -2.05
N ALA A 558 -41.97 -8.34 -1.11
CA ALA A 558 -41.88 -8.05 0.31
C ALA A 558 -41.00 -9.09 1.00
N ARG A 559 -40.12 -8.59 1.87
CA ARG A 559 -39.29 -9.39 2.78
C ARG A 559 -38.49 -10.47 2.04
N VAL A 560 -37.86 -10.07 0.93
CA VAL A 560 -37.06 -10.97 0.10
C VAL A 560 -35.91 -11.56 0.91
N GLY A 561 -35.83 -12.89 0.95
CA GLY A 561 -34.89 -13.65 1.77
C GLY A 561 -35.42 -14.07 3.14
N TRP A 562 -36.65 -13.69 3.52
CA TRP A 562 -37.26 -14.08 4.80
C TRP A 562 -38.16 -15.31 4.60
N ASP A 563 -38.45 -16.03 5.69
CA ASP A 563 -39.35 -17.21 5.66
C ASP A 563 -40.78 -16.86 5.19
N ASP A 564 -41.22 -15.63 5.46
CA ASP A 564 -42.53 -15.11 5.08
C ASP A 564 -42.47 -14.18 3.86
N GLN A 565 -41.44 -14.34 3.01
CA GLN A 565 -41.29 -13.62 1.75
C GLN A 565 -42.57 -13.72 0.90
N LYS A 566 -43.01 -12.59 0.35
CA LYS A 566 -44.18 -12.51 -0.54
C LYS A 566 -43.80 -11.87 -1.87
N ILE A 567 -44.18 -12.52 -2.97
CA ILE A 567 -44.03 -12.03 -4.34
C ILE A 567 -45.42 -11.99 -4.95
N VAL A 568 -45.79 -10.87 -5.57
CA VAL A 568 -47.07 -10.69 -6.26
C VAL A 568 -46.83 -10.07 -7.63
N TYR A 569 -47.48 -10.62 -8.65
CA TYR A 569 -47.51 -10.10 -10.00
C TYR A 569 -48.93 -9.65 -10.36
N CYS A 570 -49.11 -8.36 -10.64
CA CYS A 570 -50.42 -7.82 -11.02
C CYS A 570 -50.24 -6.55 -11.86
N THR A 571 -51.34 -5.90 -12.22
CA THR A 571 -51.28 -4.58 -12.86
C THR A 571 -50.86 -3.51 -11.86
N LEU A 572 -50.35 -2.38 -12.34
CA LEU A 572 -49.95 -1.25 -11.50
C LEU A 572 -51.12 -0.71 -10.67
N LYS A 573 -52.34 -0.75 -11.22
CA LYS A 573 -53.57 -0.40 -10.49
C LYS A 573 -53.86 -1.37 -9.34
N GLU A 574 -53.87 -2.67 -9.62
CA GLU A 574 -54.07 -3.69 -8.58
C GLU A 574 -53.00 -3.61 -7.49
N MET A 575 -51.75 -3.29 -7.86
CA MET A 575 -50.66 -3.11 -6.90
C MET A 575 -50.93 -1.96 -5.92
N SER A 576 -51.59 -0.88 -6.37
CA SER A 576 -51.94 0.28 -5.53
C SER A 576 -52.93 -0.06 -4.42
N GLU A 577 -53.65 -1.18 -4.55
CA GLU A 577 -54.65 -1.67 -3.61
C GLU A 577 -54.17 -2.94 -2.86
N CYS A 578 -53.00 -3.48 -3.25
CA CYS A 578 -52.49 -4.76 -2.75
C CYS A 578 -51.72 -4.62 -1.42
N ASP A 579 -52.11 -5.40 -0.41
CA ASP A 579 -51.35 -5.53 0.84
C ASP A 579 -50.34 -6.71 0.76
N LEU A 580 -49.05 -6.35 0.78
CA LEU A 580 -47.93 -7.29 0.81
C LEU A 580 -47.46 -7.63 2.23
N GLY A 581 -48.11 -7.06 3.25
CA GLY A 581 -47.77 -7.22 4.64
C GLY A 581 -46.67 -6.26 5.11
N PRO A 582 -45.89 -6.63 6.14
CA PRO A 582 -44.90 -5.74 6.73
C PRO A 582 -43.68 -5.46 5.82
N PRO A 583 -42.97 -4.33 6.03
CA PRO A 583 -41.73 -4.01 5.30
C PRO A 583 -40.63 -5.07 5.53
N LEU A 584 -39.58 -5.17 4.70
CA LEU A 584 -39.18 -4.25 3.62
C LEU A 584 -39.80 -4.61 2.26
N HIS A 585 -40.21 -3.58 1.52
CA HIS A 585 -40.81 -3.72 0.20
C HIS A 585 -39.86 -3.25 -0.92
N SER A 586 -39.99 -3.86 -2.10
CA SER A 586 -39.35 -3.45 -3.35
C SER A 586 -40.32 -3.70 -4.49
N MET A 587 -40.27 -2.87 -5.53
CA MET A 587 -41.20 -2.97 -6.66
C MET A 587 -40.42 -3.07 -7.96
N ILE A 588 -40.96 -3.77 -8.95
CA ILE A 588 -40.36 -3.88 -10.27
C ILE A 588 -41.41 -3.53 -11.32
N LEU A 589 -41.05 -2.64 -12.24
CA LEU A 589 -41.78 -2.46 -13.50
C LEU A 589 -41.05 -3.23 -14.60
N PRO A 590 -41.62 -4.35 -15.10
CA PRO A 590 -41.01 -5.11 -16.18
C PRO A 590 -41.03 -4.32 -17.50
N GLY A 591 -39.93 -4.37 -18.25
CA GLY A 591 -39.89 -3.99 -19.67
C GLY A 591 -40.36 -5.13 -20.56
N ASN A 592 -39.59 -5.45 -21.60
CA ASN A 592 -39.88 -6.57 -22.49
C ASN A 592 -39.59 -7.88 -21.76
N MET A 593 -40.60 -8.75 -21.69
CA MET A 593 -40.48 -10.05 -21.00
C MET A 593 -40.38 -11.19 -22.00
N HIS A 594 -39.42 -12.08 -21.78
CA HIS A 594 -39.34 -13.36 -22.48
C HIS A 594 -40.52 -14.27 -22.06
N PRO A 595 -41.05 -15.15 -22.93
CA PRO A 595 -42.16 -16.04 -22.57
C PRO A 595 -41.94 -16.83 -21.26
N LEU A 596 -40.72 -17.30 -21.02
CA LEU A 596 -40.36 -17.97 -19.76
C LEU A 596 -40.45 -17.07 -18.52
N GLU A 597 -40.14 -15.78 -18.65
CA GLU A 597 -40.28 -14.82 -17.56
C GLU A 597 -41.76 -14.58 -17.25
N ILE A 598 -42.61 -14.52 -18.29
CA ILE A 598 -44.06 -14.40 -18.15
C ILE A 598 -44.64 -15.64 -17.47
N ASP A 599 -44.23 -16.84 -17.90
CA ASP A 599 -44.67 -18.11 -17.31
C ASP A 599 -44.31 -18.18 -15.82
N MET A 600 -43.11 -17.73 -15.45
CA MET A 600 -42.70 -17.67 -14.05
C MET A 600 -43.47 -16.61 -13.25
N LEU A 601 -43.64 -15.40 -13.79
CA LEU A 601 -44.41 -14.35 -13.12
C LEU A 601 -45.88 -14.73 -12.92
N ASN A 602 -46.47 -15.49 -13.85
CA ASN A 602 -47.84 -15.99 -13.73
C ASN A 602 -48.03 -16.92 -12.52
N THR A 603 -46.96 -17.52 -11.97
CA THR A 603 -47.04 -18.31 -10.73
C THR A 603 -47.29 -17.44 -9.49
N PHE A 604 -46.99 -16.14 -9.58
CA PHE A 604 -47.20 -15.14 -8.52
C PHE A 604 -48.38 -14.21 -8.80
N LYS A 605 -49.22 -14.53 -9.78
CA LYS A 605 -50.32 -13.65 -10.19
C LYS A 605 -51.32 -13.44 -9.04
N LEU A 606 -51.68 -12.18 -8.78
CA LEU A 606 -52.69 -11.80 -7.77
C LEU A 606 -54.05 -12.43 -8.06
#